data_AF-A0A9P7G556-F1
#
_entry.id   AF-A0A9P7G556-F1
#
_cell.length_a   1.000
_cell.length_b   1.000
_cell.length_c   1.000
_cell.angle_alpha   90.00
_cell.angle_beta   90.00
_cell.angle_gamma   90.00
#
_symmetry.space_group_name_H-M   'P 1'
#
loop_
_entity.id
_entity.type
_entity.pdbx_description
1 polymer ?
#
loop_
_entity_poly.entity_id
_entity_poly.type
_entity_poly.pdbx_seq_one_letter_code
_entity_poly.pdbx_strand_id
1 'polypeptide(L)'
;MLREAKELAPKAILRQLRRSPSPPSDYDSPHTPERERRESVSSMGSSSSTPKSPKVVTKISAWKEPQAFEVFRAIEQKDIVFLMEIRDRAFHLLLRKTGDATPLLHAMRIGQSHRDVAILLLGAFSRYINHLSDEDIPKQRTKMILKALRTNLKLAIDYGLAKSQSDLTASFLQTLVMSEGDKWVTAQVSTISTALSGGTAGQPVQAADSAVRRFATKELGKAQLIATLED
;
A
#
# COMPACT_ATOMS: atom_id res chain seq x y z
N MET A 1 2.98 -53.92 13.11
CA MET A 1 4.13 -54.11 14.03
C MET A 1 5.39 -54.00 13.18
N LEU A 2 6.36 -53.09 13.32
CA LEU A 2 6.88 -52.23 14.39
C LEU A 2 6.81 -50.74 13.95
N ARG A 3 6.25 -49.80 14.74
CA ARG A 3 6.83 -49.06 15.89
C ARG A 3 7.91 -48.02 15.53
N GLU A 4 7.44 -46.78 15.51
CA GLU A 4 8.05 -45.53 16.02
C GLU A 4 9.52 -45.58 16.44
N ALA A 5 10.36 -44.73 15.82
CA ALA A 5 11.49 -44.11 16.49
C ALA A 5 12.02 -42.91 15.69
N LYS A 6 12.16 -41.77 16.38
CA LYS A 6 12.98 -40.58 16.09
C LYS A 6 12.31 -39.38 15.41
N GLU A 7 11.21 -38.92 16.01
CA GLU A 7 11.16 -37.51 16.41
C GLU A 7 12.05 -37.34 17.66
N LEU A 8 12.89 -36.28 17.70
CA LEU A 8 13.48 -35.58 18.87
C LEU A 8 14.91 -35.09 18.58
N ALA A 9 15.05 -33.79 18.28
CA ALA A 9 16.23 -32.94 18.60
C ALA A 9 15.86 -31.45 18.40
N PRO A 10 16.50 -30.46 19.06
CA PRO A 10 15.91 -29.78 20.23
C PRO A 10 15.75 -28.24 20.09
N LYS A 11 14.71 -27.71 20.76
CA LYS A 11 14.37 -26.26 20.88
C LYS A 11 15.31 -25.45 21.80
N ALA A 12 16.63 -25.60 21.65
CA ALA A 12 17.61 -24.88 22.49
C ALA A 12 18.39 -23.76 21.77
N ILE A 13 18.22 -23.57 20.45
CA ILE A 13 19.04 -22.62 19.67
C ILE A 13 18.32 -21.25 19.43
N LEU A 14 17.03 -21.13 19.76
CA LEU A 14 16.22 -19.93 19.50
C LEU A 14 16.21 -18.87 20.62
N ARG A 15 17.13 -18.92 21.59
CA ARG A 15 17.12 -17.99 22.75
C ARG A 15 18.36 -17.10 22.91
N GLN A 16 19.26 -17.04 21.92
CA GLN A 16 20.52 -16.29 22.04
C GLN A 16 20.76 -15.12 21.07
N LEU A 17 19.80 -14.68 20.25
CA LEU A 17 20.04 -13.56 19.32
C LEU A 17 19.10 -12.35 19.50
N ARG A 18 18.53 -12.18 20.70
CA ARG A 18 17.93 -10.91 21.15
C ARG A 18 18.72 -10.33 22.32
N ARG A 19 19.85 -9.66 22.04
CA ARG A 19 20.40 -8.58 22.90
C ARG A 19 21.15 -7.57 22.03
N SER A 20 20.64 -6.35 22.02
CA SER A 20 21.24 -5.12 21.50
C SER A 20 22.38 -4.61 22.41
N PRO A 21 23.45 -4.02 21.86
CA PRO A 21 24.35 -3.16 22.63
C PRO A 21 24.07 -1.67 22.37
N SER A 22 23.92 -0.90 23.46
CA SER A 22 23.98 0.57 23.50
C SER A 22 25.43 1.05 23.66
N PRO A 23 25.76 2.32 23.29
CA PRO A 23 27.13 2.78 23.06
C PRO A 23 27.87 3.17 24.35
N PRO A 24 29.22 3.22 24.34
CA PRO A 24 30.01 3.66 25.48
C PRO A 24 30.09 5.19 25.58
N SER A 25 29.94 5.69 26.80
CA SER A 25 30.21 7.06 27.22
C SER A 25 31.52 7.09 28.00
N ASP A 26 32.52 7.81 27.49
CA ASP A 26 33.77 8.09 28.20
C ASP A 26 33.59 9.28 29.16
N TYR A 27 34.15 9.10 30.35
CA TYR A 27 34.23 10.08 31.42
C TYR A 27 35.49 10.93 31.25
N ASP A 28 35.35 12.23 31.48
CA ASP A 28 36.41 13.03 32.07
C ASP A 28 35.80 13.99 33.10
N SER A 29 36.41 14.08 34.27
CA SER A 29 36.06 14.98 35.40
C SER A 29 37.35 15.68 35.79
N PRO A 30 37.32 16.96 36.20
CA PRO A 30 37.33 17.20 37.66
C PRO A 30 36.73 18.56 38.15
N HIS A 31 36.51 18.59 39.48
CA HIS A 31 36.47 19.75 40.42
C HIS A 31 35.12 20.22 41.04
N THR A 32 34.98 19.90 42.34
CA THR A 32 34.23 20.54 43.46
C THR A 32 34.66 21.98 43.78
N PRO A 33 34.07 22.76 44.74
CA PRO A 33 33.00 22.52 45.76
C PRO A 33 31.86 23.60 45.74
N GLU A 34 30.73 23.53 46.46
CA GLU A 34 30.53 23.98 47.86
C GLU A 34 29.07 23.73 48.37
N ARG A 35 28.97 23.37 49.67
CA ARG A 35 27.94 23.67 50.72
C ARG A 35 26.55 24.17 50.28
N GLU A 36 25.43 23.67 50.82
CA GLU A 36 25.03 23.74 52.23
C GLU A 36 24.03 22.65 52.67
N ARG A 37 24.04 22.45 53.99
CA ARG A 37 23.40 21.43 54.82
C ARG A 37 22.06 21.97 55.35
N ARG A 38 20.97 21.18 55.35
CA ARG A 38 19.90 21.35 56.35
C ARG A 38 19.05 20.09 56.54
N GLU A 39 18.56 20.00 57.77
CA GLU A 39 18.23 18.82 58.56
C GLU A 39 16.84 18.23 58.30
N SER A 40 16.74 16.96 58.65
CA SER A 40 15.53 16.17 58.78
C SER A 40 14.66 16.65 59.94
N VAL A 41 13.35 16.74 59.71
CA VAL A 41 12.33 16.61 60.76
C VAL A 41 11.20 15.71 60.26
N SER A 42 11.01 14.62 60.97
CA SER A 42 9.89 13.69 60.89
C SER A 42 8.65 14.27 61.57
N SER A 43 7.47 14.08 61.00
CA SER A 43 6.28 13.70 61.79
C SER A 43 5.10 13.28 60.92
N MET A 44 4.44 12.23 61.41
CA MET A 44 3.26 11.56 60.90
C MET A 44 2.01 12.45 60.92
N GLY A 45 1.11 12.22 59.97
CA GLY A 45 -0.22 12.84 59.94
C GLY A 45 -1.12 12.19 58.90
N SER A 46 -2.08 11.40 59.37
CA SER A 46 -3.02 10.58 58.61
C SER A 46 -4.05 11.41 57.82
N SER A 47 -4.28 11.07 56.55
CA SER A 47 -5.61 11.05 55.90
C SER A 47 -5.47 10.69 54.41
N SER A 48 -5.50 9.40 54.08
CA SER A 48 -5.59 8.94 52.68
C SER A 48 -7.05 9.02 52.20
N SER A 49 -7.49 10.20 51.78
CA SER A 49 -8.62 10.32 50.87
C SER A 49 -8.09 10.12 49.45
N THR A 50 -8.19 8.90 48.93
CA THR A 50 -7.91 8.62 47.52
C THR A 50 -8.87 9.45 46.65
N PRO A 51 -8.39 10.43 45.84
CA PRO A 51 -9.20 10.94 44.77
C PRO A 51 -9.28 9.81 43.74
N LYS A 52 -10.47 9.26 43.53
CA LYS A 52 -10.72 8.39 42.37
C LYS A 52 -10.46 9.25 41.14
N SER A 53 -9.25 9.14 40.59
CA SER A 53 -8.95 9.63 39.25
C SER A 53 -10.05 9.08 38.34
N PRO A 54 -10.75 9.92 37.56
CA PRO A 54 -11.66 9.39 36.58
C PRO A 54 -10.83 8.47 35.68
N LYS A 55 -11.10 7.16 35.75
CA LYS A 55 -10.65 6.23 34.74
C LYS A 55 -11.27 6.77 33.46
N VAL A 56 -10.47 7.51 32.69
CA VAL A 56 -10.71 7.72 31.27
C VAL A 56 -10.66 6.31 30.71
N VAL A 57 -11.83 5.66 30.70
CA VAL A 57 -12.07 4.52 29.85
C VAL A 57 -11.96 5.11 28.46
N THR A 58 -10.75 5.10 27.91
CA THR A 58 -10.53 5.22 26.48
C THR A 58 -11.36 4.09 25.89
N LYS A 59 -12.60 4.43 25.53
CA LYS A 59 -13.41 3.60 24.66
C LYS A 59 -12.54 3.44 23.42
N ILE A 60 -11.88 2.29 23.33
CA ILE A 60 -11.32 1.82 22.08
C ILE A 60 -12.54 1.75 21.18
N SER A 61 -12.74 2.81 20.40
CA SER A 61 -13.86 2.92 19.48
C SER A 61 -13.75 1.70 18.59
N ALA A 62 -14.69 0.77 18.74
CA ALA A 62 -14.79 -0.39 17.88
C ALA A 62 -14.98 0.15 16.47
N TRP A 63 -13.93 0.04 15.66
CA TRP A 63 -13.94 0.59 14.32
C TRP A 63 -15.09 -0.05 13.55
N LYS A 64 -16.02 0.81 13.15
CA LYS A 64 -17.18 0.43 12.36
C LYS A 64 -16.83 0.66 10.90
N GLU A 65 -17.07 -0.34 10.08
CA GLU A 65 -16.83 -0.23 8.64
C GLU A 65 -17.65 0.93 8.05
N PRO A 66 -17.00 1.93 7.43
CA PRO A 66 -17.69 3.08 6.86
C PRO A 66 -18.63 2.70 5.72
N GLN A 67 -19.75 3.42 5.61
CA GLN A 67 -20.61 3.33 4.45
C GLN A 67 -20.07 4.16 3.29
N ALA A 68 -20.51 3.82 2.07
CA ALA A 68 -20.03 4.50 0.86
C ALA A 68 -20.21 6.02 0.93
N PHE A 69 -21.37 6.52 1.38
CA PHE A 69 -21.62 7.96 1.48
C PHE A 69 -20.65 8.67 2.45
N GLU A 70 -20.12 7.98 3.47
CA GLU A 70 -19.17 8.54 4.42
C GLU A 70 -17.80 8.76 3.77
N VAL A 71 -17.40 7.85 2.87
CA VAL A 71 -16.17 7.99 2.07
C VAL A 71 -16.27 9.20 1.16
N PHE A 72 -17.40 9.39 0.48
CA PHE A 72 -17.60 10.54 -0.42
C PHE A 72 -17.66 11.85 0.37
N ARG A 73 -18.37 11.89 1.50
CA ARG A 73 -18.37 13.07 2.39
C ARG A 73 -16.96 13.42 2.88
N ALA A 74 -16.15 12.41 3.23
CA ALA A 74 -14.77 12.63 3.64
C ALA A 74 -13.90 13.21 2.51
N ILE A 75 -14.18 12.88 1.26
CA ILE A 75 -13.53 13.51 0.10
C ILE A 75 -13.94 14.97 0.01
N GLU A 76 -15.24 15.28 0.02
CA GLU A 76 -15.77 16.65 -0.09
C GLU A 76 -15.27 17.57 1.05
N GLN A 77 -15.10 17.01 2.25
CA GLN A 77 -14.61 17.73 3.43
C GLN A 77 -13.08 17.68 3.58
N LYS A 78 -12.37 16.96 2.71
CA LYS A 78 -10.94 16.68 2.81
C LYS A 78 -10.53 16.12 4.18
N ASP A 79 -11.32 15.20 4.71
CA ASP A 79 -10.99 14.48 5.95
C ASP A 79 -9.89 13.44 5.66
N ILE A 80 -8.66 13.95 5.59
CA ILE A 80 -7.46 13.17 5.26
C ILE A 80 -7.24 12.05 6.27
N VAL A 81 -7.49 12.31 7.56
CA VAL A 81 -7.27 11.33 8.62
C VAL A 81 -8.22 10.15 8.44
N PHE A 82 -9.49 10.41 8.18
CA PHE A 82 -10.47 9.34 7.95
C PHE A 82 -10.19 8.55 6.67
N LEU A 83 -9.78 9.21 5.58
CA LEU A 83 -9.38 8.52 4.34
C LEU A 83 -8.16 7.61 4.55
N MET A 84 -7.21 8.02 5.40
CA MET A 84 -6.05 7.21 5.77
C MET A 84 -6.44 6.00 6.63
N GLU A 85 -7.42 6.15 7.54
CA GLU A 85 -7.98 5.00 8.26
C GLU A 85 -8.69 4.01 7.34
N ILE A 86 -9.48 4.51 6.38
CA ILE A 86 -10.14 3.66 5.37
C ILE A 86 -9.10 2.92 4.54
N ARG A 87 -8.04 3.60 4.09
CA ARG A 87 -6.94 2.97 3.34
C ARG A 87 -6.39 1.76 4.10
N ASP A 88 -6.17 1.89 5.40
CA ASP A 88 -5.49 0.86 6.19
C ASP A 88 -6.42 -0.29 6.60
N ARG A 89 -7.72 -0.02 6.80
CA ARG A 89 -8.67 -1.01 7.35
C ARG A 89 -9.68 -1.54 6.35
N ALA A 90 -10.03 -0.76 5.33
CA ALA A 90 -11.06 -1.08 4.35
C ALA A 90 -10.75 -0.52 2.96
N PHE A 91 -9.55 -0.79 2.46
CA PHE A 91 -9.06 -0.31 1.16
C PHE A 91 -10.05 -0.46 0.01
N HIS A 92 -10.79 -1.57 -0.03
CA HIS A 92 -11.76 -1.86 -1.08
C HIS A 92 -12.88 -0.80 -1.21
N LEU A 93 -13.18 -0.05 -0.14
CA LEU A 93 -14.13 1.06 -0.17
C LEU A 93 -13.63 2.24 -1.03
N LEU A 94 -12.31 2.43 -1.13
CA LEU A 94 -11.71 3.47 -1.99
C LEU A 94 -11.83 3.15 -3.48
N LEU A 95 -12.10 1.89 -3.83
CA LEU A 95 -12.24 1.42 -5.21
C LEU A 95 -13.71 1.21 -5.62
N ARG A 96 -14.62 1.18 -4.64
CA ARG A 96 -16.02 0.86 -4.88
C ARG A 96 -16.70 1.98 -5.65
N LYS A 97 -17.24 1.64 -6.81
CA LYS A 97 -18.13 2.53 -7.56
C LYS A 97 -19.45 2.69 -6.80
N THR A 98 -19.87 3.92 -6.56
CA THR A 98 -21.14 4.28 -5.95
C THR A 98 -21.84 5.27 -6.87
N GLY A 99 -23.03 4.91 -7.37
CA GLY A 99 -23.67 5.64 -8.46
C GLY A 99 -22.84 5.55 -9.74
N ASP A 100 -22.44 6.69 -10.28
CA ASP A 100 -21.67 6.80 -11.52
C ASP A 100 -20.16 7.02 -11.29
N ALA A 101 -19.71 7.20 -10.04
CA ALA A 101 -18.35 7.56 -9.71
C ALA A 101 -17.67 6.60 -8.72
N THR A 102 -16.34 6.51 -8.83
CA THR A 102 -15.48 6.00 -7.75
C THR A 102 -15.03 7.17 -6.87
N PRO A 103 -14.55 6.92 -5.64
CA PRO A 103 -13.93 7.94 -4.79
C PRO A 103 -12.88 8.80 -5.52
N LEU A 104 -11.96 8.17 -6.25
CA LEU A 104 -10.95 8.90 -7.03
C LEU A 104 -11.59 9.77 -8.12
N LEU A 105 -12.51 9.22 -8.90
CA LEU A 105 -13.17 9.98 -9.97
C LEU A 105 -13.97 11.16 -9.41
N HIS A 106 -14.61 10.97 -8.26
CA HIS A 106 -15.34 12.04 -7.57
C HIS A 106 -14.40 13.16 -7.13
N ALA A 107 -13.28 12.84 -6.46
CA ALA A 107 -12.26 13.83 -6.08
C ALA A 107 -11.75 14.62 -7.30
N MET A 108 -11.45 13.93 -8.42
CA MET A 108 -11.00 14.59 -9.65
C MET A 108 -12.08 15.48 -10.30
N ARG A 109 -13.36 15.10 -10.22
CA ARG A 109 -14.48 15.89 -10.76
C ARG A 109 -14.75 17.17 -9.98
N ILE A 110 -14.48 17.19 -8.66
CA ILE A 110 -14.55 18.44 -7.88
C ILE A 110 -13.50 19.44 -8.37
N GLY A 111 -12.37 18.94 -8.87
CA GLY A 111 -11.37 19.72 -9.59
C GLY A 111 -10.15 20.09 -8.74
N GLN A 112 -9.51 21.21 -9.07
CA GLN A 112 -8.19 21.56 -8.54
C GLN A 112 -8.16 21.70 -7.02
N SER A 113 -9.28 22.08 -6.40
CA SER A 113 -9.39 22.18 -4.95
C SER A 113 -9.19 20.85 -4.24
N HIS A 114 -9.45 19.70 -4.88
CA HIS A 114 -9.35 18.36 -4.28
C HIS A 114 -8.19 17.53 -4.89
N ARG A 115 -7.25 18.20 -5.55
CA ARG A 115 -6.11 17.54 -6.19
C ARG A 115 -5.25 16.77 -5.19
N ASP A 116 -5.03 17.35 -4.00
CA ASP A 116 -4.35 16.73 -2.86
C ASP A 116 -5.02 15.42 -2.42
N VAL A 117 -6.35 15.41 -2.31
CA VAL A 117 -7.13 14.20 -2.00
C VAL A 117 -6.96 13.15 -3.10
N ALA A 118 -7.03 13.55 -4.37
CA ALA A 118 -6.82 12.63 -5.49
C ALA A 118 -5.41 12.02 -5.50
N ILE A 119 -4.38 12.81 -5.20
CA ILE A 119 -2.99 12.32 -5.04
C ILE A 119 -2.90 11.35 -3.87
N LEU A 120 -3.54 11.64 -2.74
CA LEU A 120 -3.56 10.73 -1.59
C LEU A 120 -4.20 9.38 -1.92
N LEU A 121 -5.35 9.38 -2.60
CA LEU A 121 -6.02 8.16 -3.06
C LEU A 121 -5.14 7.37 -4.02
N LEU A 122 -4.43 8.07 -4.91
CA LEU A 122 -3.48 7.42 -5.80
C LEU A 122 -2.29 6.80 -5.05
N GLY A 123 -1.76 7.50 -4.04
CA GLY A 123 -0.72 6.96 -3.16
C GLY A 123 -1.20 5.71 -2.40
N ALA A 124 -2.46 5.69 -1.95
CA ALA A 124 -3.08 4.49 -1.38
C ALA A 124 -3.12 3.33 -2.38
N PHE A 125 -3.45 3.59 -3.64
CA PHE A 125 -3.48 2.58 -4.70
C PHE A 125 -2.09 2.00 -4.97
N SER A 126 -1.09 2.87 -5.17
CA SER A 126 0.29 2.45 -5.39
C SER A 126 0.83 1.64 -4.21
N ARG A 127 0.57 2.07 -2.97
CA ARG A 127 0.94 1.31 -1.76
C ARG A 127 0.34 -0.09 -1.78
N TYR A 128 -0.96 -0.23 -2.06
CA TYR A 128 -1.61 -1.55 -2.11
C TYR A 128 -0.94 -2.47 -3.13
N ILE A 129 -0.69 -1.96 -4.34
CA ILE A 129 -0.07 -2.71 -5.44
C ILE A 129 1.33 -3.20 -5.03
N ASN A 130 2.13 -2.33 -4.42
CA ASN A 130 3.51 -2.62 -4.03
C ASN A 130 3.65 -3.57 -2.82
N HIS A 131 2.58 -3.76 -2.05
CA HIS A 131 2.59 -4.65 -0.87
C HIS A 131 1.79 -5.94 -1.10
N LEU A 132 1.34 -6.19 -2.32
CA LEU A 132 0.63 -7.41 -2.65
C LEU A 132 1.63 -8.55 -2.84
N SER A 133 1.41 -9.67 -2.16
CA SER A 133 2.27 -10.85 -2.29
C SER A 133 1.91 -11.67 -3.54
N ASP A 134 2.90 -12.36 -4.11
CA ASP A 134 2.68 -13.21 -5.30
C ASP A 134 1.65 -14.32 -5.05
N GLU A 135 1.55 -14.82 -3.80
CA GLU A 135 0.56 -15.82 -3.39
C GLU A 135 -0.88 -15.26 -3.38
N ASP A 136 -1.04 -13.95 -3.18
CA ASP A 136 -2.34 -13.29 -3.16
C ASP A 136 -2.84 -12.97 -4.57
N ILE A 137 -1.95 -12.73 -5.53
CA ILE A 137 -2.29 -12.38 -6.92
C ILE A 137 -3.26 -13.36 -7.59
N PRO A 138 -3.08 -14.70 -7.51
CA PRO A 138 -3.99 -15.64 -8.17
C PRO A 138 -5.39 -15.69 -7.56
N LYS A 139 -5.60 -15.14 -6.35
CA LYS A 139 -6.90 -15.17 -5.67
C LYS A 139 -7.92 -14.33 -6.46
N GLN A 140 -9.12 -14.88 -6.68
CA GLN A 140 -10.18 -14.22 -7.45
C GLN A 140 -10.53 -12.83 -6.92
N ARG A 141 -10.63 -12.68 -5.60
CA ARG A 141 -10.88 -11.39 -4.94
C ARG A 141 -9.80 -10.36 -5.26
N THR A 142 -8.53 -10.78 -5.24
CA THR A 142 -7.39 -9.93 -5.58
C THR A 142 -7.43 -9.52 -7.05
N LYS A 143 -7.73 -10.45 -7.97
CA LYS A 143 -7.90 -10.13 -9.39
C LYS A 143 -9.03 -9.12 -9.62
N MET A 144 -10.13 -9.19 -8.87
CA MET A 144 -11.19 -8.16 -8.92
C MET A 144 -10.69 -6.78 -8.47
N ILE A 145 -9.92 -6.73 -7.37
CA ILE A 145 -9.32 -5.50 -6.85
C ILE A 145 -8.33 -4.92 -7.87
N LEU A 146 -7.45 -5.73 -8.45
CA LEU A 146 -6.48 -5.31 -9.47
C LEU A 146 -7.18 -4.76 -10.72
N LYS A 147 -8.31 -5.36 -11.15
CA LYS A 147 -9.12 -4.81 -12.25
C LYS A 147 -9.69 -3.44 -11.91
N ALA A 148 -10.24 -3.27 -10.70
CA ALA A 148 -10.76 -1.98 -10.24
C ALA A 148 -9.65 -0.92 -10.14
N LEU A 149 -8.48 -1.30 -9.63
CA LEU A 149 -7.28 -0.44 -9.60
C LEU A 149 -6.88 -0.01 -11.00
N ARG A 150 -6.77 -0.94 -11.95
CA ARG A 150 -6.42 -0.64 -13.34
C ARG A 150 -7.36 0.41 -13.94
N THR A 151 -8.67 0.27 -13.75
CA THR A 151 -9.66 1.26 -14.23
C THR A 151 -9.46 2.62 -13.57
N ASN A 152 -9.23 2.69 -12.25
CA ASN A 152 -9.03 3.95 -11.54
C ASN A 152 -7.72 4.64 -11.92
N LEU A 153 -6.62 3.88 -12.06
CA LEU A 153 -5.32 4.39 -12.50
C LEU A 153 -5.39 4.92 -13.94
N LYS A 154 -6.05 4.20 -14.84
CA LYS A 154 -6.32 4.68 -16.20
C LYS A 154 -7.07 6.00 -16.20
N LEU A 155 -8.13 6.12 -15.39
CA LEU A 155 -8.87 7.37 -15.24
C LEU A 155 -7.98 8.49 -14.73
N ALA A 156 -7.10 8.24 -13.74
CA ALA A 156 -6.15 9.26 -13.27
C ALA A 156 -5.22 9.76 -14.38
N ILE A 157 -4.74 8.85 -15.24
CA ILE A 157 -3.89 9.18 -16.38
C ILE A 157 -4.68 10.01 -17.40
N ASP A 158 -5.90 9.59 -17.74
CA ASP A 158 -6.78 10.29 -18.69
C ASP A 158 -7.16 11.69 -18.20
N TYR A 159 -7.28 11.90 -16.88
CA TYR A 159 -7.49 13.21 -16.25
C TYR A 159 -6.20 14.04 -16.09
N GLY A 160 -5.05 13.55 -16.59
CA GLY A 160 -3.79 14.29 -16.63
C GLY A 160 -3.02 14.34 -15.31
N LEU A 161 -3.35 13.49 -14.32
CA LEU A 161 -2.60 13.44 -13.06
C LEU A 161 -1.17 12.91 -13.24
N ALA A 162 -0.91 12.18 -14.33
CA ALA A 162 0.41 11.65 -14.66
C ALA A 162 1.48 12.74 -14.83
N LYS A 163 1.10 13.97 -15.23
CA LYS A 163 2.03 15.11 -15.30
C LYS A 163 2.64 15.48 -13.95
N SER A 164 1.97 15.13 -12.85
CA SER A 164 2.41 15.44 -11.48
C SER A 164 2.87 14.23 -10.69
N GLN A 165 2.78 13.03 -11.25
CA GLN A 165 3.02 11.77 -10.56
C GLN A 165 3.73 10.82 -11.54
N SER A 166 5.06 10.80 -11.48
CA SER A 166 5.92 9.94 -12.33
C SER A 166 5.55 8.46 -12.21
N ASP A 167 5.19 8.04 -10.99
CA ASP A 167 5.00 6.64 -10.65
C ASP A 167 3.61 6.12 -11.01
N LEU A 168 2.71 7.00 -11.49
CA LEU A 168 1.36 6.63 -11.88
C LEU A 168 1.36 5.66 -13.07
N THR A 169 2.17 5.95 -14.09
CA THR A 169 2.30 5.07 -15.26
C THR A 169 2.92 3.73 -14.88
N ALA A 170 3.93 3.73 -14.00
CA ALA A 170 4.55 2.51 -13.48
C ALA A 170 3.54 1.67 -12.69
N SER A 171 2.80 2.28 -11.76
CA SER A 171 1.75 1.60 -10.98
C SER A 171 0.64 1.04 -11.88
N PHE A 172 0.29 1.76 -12.96
CA PHE A 172 -0.66 1.29 -13.96
C PHE A 172 -0.14 0.05 -14.71
N LEU A 173 1.09 0.11 -15.23
CA LEU A 173 1.71 -1.00 -15.97
C LEU A 173 1.89 -2.24 -15.08
N GLN A 174 2.34 -2.06 -13.84
CA GLN A 174 2.43 -3.13 -12.86
C GLN A 174 1.07 -3.76 -12.61
N THR A 175 0.02 -2.95 -12.39
CA THR A 175 -1.35 -3.47 -12.21
C THR A 175 -1.87 -4.19 -13.45
N LEU A 176 -1.55 -3.69 -14.65
CA LEU A 176 -1.92 -4.33 -15.92
C LEU A 176 -1.30 -5.73 -16.03
N VAL A 177 0.01 -5.85 -15.75
CA VAL A 177 0.71 -7.14 -15.74
C VAL A 177 0.12 -8.06 -14.66
N MET A 178 -0.08 -7.59 -13.44
CA MET A 178 -0.61 -8.42 -12.35
C MET A 178 -2.06 -8.90 -12.61
N SER A 179 -2.87 -8.10 -13.31
CA SER A 179 -4.28 -8.43 -13.58
C SER A 179 -4.48 -9.32 -14.80
N GLU A 180 -3.76 -9.06 -15.90
CA GLU A 180 -4.01 -9.70 -17.20
C GLU A 180 -2.77 -10.42 -17.77
N GLY A 181 -1.60 -10.33 -17.14
CA GLY A 181 -0.33 -10.85 -17.64
C GLY A 181 -0.35 -12.34 -17.97
N ASP A 182 -0.77 -13.19 -17.03
CA ASP A 182 -0.79 -14.66 -17.25
C ASP A 182 -1.65 -15.05 -18.46
N LYS A 183 -2.84 -14.44 -18.54
CA LYS A 183 -3.78 -14.64 -19.64
C LYS A 183 -3.20 -14.16 -20.96
N TRP A 184 -2.54 -12.99 -20.94
CA TRP A 184 -1.89 -12.43 -22.12
C TRP A 184 -0.74 -13.31 -22.60
N VAL A 185 0.17 -13.73 -21.71
CA VAL A 185 1.29 -14.62 -22.04
C VAL A 185 0.77 -15.89 -22.68
N THR A 186 -0.20 -16.57 -22.04
CA THR A 186 -0.80 -17.80 -22.56
C THR A 186 -1.40 -17.60 -23.96
N ALA A 187 -2.06 -16.45 -24.20
CA ALA A 187 -2.61 -16.12 -25.51
C ALA A 187 -1.54 -15.81 -26.59
N GLN A 188 -0.35 -15.36 -26.20
CA GLN A 188 0.73 -15.09 -27.16
C GLN A 188 1.54 -16.34 -27.53
N VAL A 189 1.54 -17.38 -26.69
CA VAL A 189 2.31 -18.62 -26.95
C VAL A 189 1.97 -19.22 -28.32
N SER A 190 0.69 -19.37 -28.67
CA SER A 190 0.28 -19.95 -29.96
C SER A 190 0.67 -19.06 -31.15
N THR A 191 0.50 -17.75 -30.99
CA THR A 191 0.82 -16.76 -32.03
C THR A 191 2.32 -16.77 -32.36
N ILE A 192 3.16 -16.75 -31.33
CA ILE A 192 4.62 -16.75 -31.48
C ILE A 192 5.10 -18.12 -31.95
N SER A 193 4.53 -19.22 -31.45
CA SER A 193 4.86 -20.58 -31.92
C SER A 193 4.57 -20.77 -33.41
N THR A 194 3.47 -20.20 -33.91
CA THR A 194 3.13 -20.21 -35.34
C THR A 194 4.14 -19.39 -36.14
N ALA A 195 4.49 -18.20 -35.67
CA ALA A 195 5.49 -17.34 -36.31
C ALA A 195 6.88 -18.02 -36.37
N LEU A 196 7.28 -18.72 -35.30
CA LEU A 196 8.53 -19.50 -35.26
C LEU A 196 8.52 -20.65 -36.27
N SER A 197 7.38 -21.33 -36.41
CA SER A 197 7.24 -22.46 -37.35
C SER A 197 7.33 -22.01 -38.82
N GLY A 198 7.01 -20.75 -39.10
CA GLY A 198 7.18 -20.12 -40.42
C GLY A 198 8.63 -19.70 -40.74
N GLY A 199 9.60 -19.96 -39.86
CA GLY A 199 10.99 -19.58 -40.05
C GLY A 199 11.19 -18.06 -40.15
N THR A 200 12.10 -17.61 -41.00
CA THR A 200 12.40 -16.16 -41.19
C THR A 200 11.22 -15.40 -41.78
N ALA A 201 10.37 -16.04 -42.59
CA ALA A 201 9.17 -15.43 -43.17
C ALA A 201 8.11 -15.10 -42.11
N GLY A 202 8.08 -15.83 -41.00
CA GLY A 202 7.14 -15.59 -39.90
C GLY A 202 7.50 -14.41 -38.99
N GLN A 203 8.71 -13.85 -39.12
CA GLN A 203 9.19 -12.69 -38.35
C GLN A 203 8.85 -12.73 -36.84
N PRO A 204 9.21 -13.81 -36.11
CA PRO A 204 8.75 -14.04 -34.74
C PRO A 204 9.15 -12.94 -33.75
N VAL A 205 10.31 -12.30 -33.95
CA VAL A 205 10.77 -11.18 -33.10
C VAL A 205 9.85 -9.96 -33.28
N GLN A 206 9.50 -9.62 -34.52
CA GLN A 206 8.60 -8.50 -34.80
C GLN A 206 7.19 -8.78 -34.28
N ALA A 207 6.72 -10.02 -34.36
CA ALA A 207 5.45 -10.44 -33.79
C ALA A 207 5.44 -10.29 -32.26
N ALA A 208 6.52 -10.69 -31.58
CA ALA A 208 6.68 -10.53 -30.14
C ALA A 208 6.76 -9.05 -29.72
N ASP A 209 7.56 -8.24 -30.40
CA ASP A 209 7.66 -6.80 -30.14
C ASP A 209 6.31 -6.10 -30.31
N SER A 210 5.60 -6.39 -31.40
CA SER A 210 4.25 -5.88 -31.65
C SER A 210 3.27 -6.31 -30.56
N ALA A 211 3.36 -7.55 -30.07
CA ALA A 211 2.49 -8.06 -29.02
C ALA A 211 2.72 -7.34 -27.69
N VAL A 212 3.98 -7.12 -27.29
CA VAL A 212 4.35 -6.38 -26.07
C VAL A 212 3.91 -4.92 -26.17
N ARG A 213 4.22 -4.24 -27.29
CA ARG A 213 3.80 -2.85 -27.53
C ARG A 213 2.29 -2.71 -27.42
N ARG A 214 1.53 -3.56 -28.12
CA ARG A 214 0.06 -3.56 -28.04
C ARG A 214 -0.44 -3.82 -26.63
N PHE A 215 0.17 -4.71 -25.87
CA PHE A 215 -0.23 -4.96 -24.49
C PHE A 215 -0.06 -3.72 -23.62
N ALA A 216 1.10 -3.08 -23.69
CA ALA A 216 1.43 -1.90 -22.87
C ALA A 216 0.64 -0.64 -23.29
N THR A 217 0.41 -0.44 -24.59
CA THR A 217 -0.14 0.83 -25.10
C THR A 217 -1.63 0.82 -25.39
N LYS A 218 -2.25 -0.35 -25.66
CA LYS A 218 -3.69 -0.43 -26.01
C LYS A 218 -4.59 0.18 -24.95
N GLU A 219 -4.23 0.03 -23.68
CA GLU A 219 -5.01 0.56 -22.57
C GLU A 219 -4.68 2.02 -22.25
N LEU A 220 -3.58 2.56 -22.78
CA LEU A 220 -3.11 3.92 -22.57
C LEU A 220 -3.29 4.82 -23.81
N GLY A 221 -3.88 4.32 -24.91
CA GLY A 221 -3.97 4.99 -26.21
C GLY A 221 -4.69 6.35 -26.27
N LYS A 222 -5.07 6.95 -25.14
CA LYS A 222 -5.54 8.34 -25.02
C LYS A 222 -4.62 9.23 -24.18
N ALA A 223 -3.67 8.65 -23.46
CA ALA A 223 -2.67 9.38 -22.69
C ALA A 223 -1.57 9.85 -23.65
N GLN A 224 -1.57 11.15 -23.98
CA GLN A 224 -0.53 11.82 -24.77
C GLN A 224 0.91 11.65 -24.21
N LEU A 225 1.08 11.00 -23.07
CA LEU A 225 2.35 10.74 -22.39
C LEU A 225 3.20 9.60 -22.99
N ILE A 226 2.67 8.79 -23.92
CA ILE A 226 3.45 7.70 -24.55
C ILE A 226 3.95 8.08 -25.96
N ALA A 227 3.51 9.22 -26.50
CA ALA A 227 4.01 9.73 -27.77
C ALA A 227 5.46 10.27 -27.69
N THR A 228 6.11 10.20 -26.52
CA THR A 228 7.51 10.63 -26.31
C THR A 228 8.48 9.46 -26.13
N LEU A 229 8.05 8.21 -26.37
CA LEU A 229 8.92 7.03 -26.42
C LEU A 229 9.10 6.53 -27.86
N GLU A 230 9.09 7.46 -28.81
CA GLU A 230 9.47 7.28 -30.20
C GLU A 230 10.55 8.33 -30.50
N ASP A 231 11.76 8.07 -30.01
CA ASP A 231 13.03 8.58 -30.57
C ASP A 231 13.98 7.39 -30.69
#